data_AF-A0A553DFU4-F1
#
_entry.id   AF-A0A553DFU4-F1
#
_cell.length_a   1.000
_cell.length_b   1.000
_cell.length_c   1.000
_cell.angle_alpha   90.00
_cell.angle_beta   90.00
_cell.angle_gamma   90.00
#
_symmetry.space_group_name_H-M   'P 1'
#
loop_
_entity.id
_entity.type
_entity.pdbx_description
1 polymer ?
#
loop_
_entity_poly.entity_id
_entity_poly.type
_entity_poly.pdbx_seq_one_letter_code
_entity_poly.pdbx_strand_id
1 'polypeptide(L)'
;MKNNIIREKRRLVFNFKRITPKIIRDLSNIIEQEIKSLSTNETIDHYIIYSVDATDNTSFESQSNEIFTENQIIESRVVRKVVMRFYTKDNSKNIEVQMVHLINDENSENFISVSGDEPNWVNGVLSRLSEIINNAENQSKFKDRFSGWIISAVFVLFNVEYFRLVHFEKTQYELLATLYVIGVPILSASAAFGLHAYIEKLWPSVELQTGPEYLQLATKKRNNMKWLMATIFFPILLAIIYDVVKSSL
;
A
#
# COMPACT_ATOMS: atom_id res chain seq x y z
N MET A 1 31.66 31.68 -18.68
CA MET A 1 31.64 30.31 -19.24
C MET A 1 30.73 29.48 -18.35
N LYS A 2 29.69 28.82 -18.89
CA LYS A 2 28.88 27.87 -18.12
C LYS A 2 29.71 26.59 -17.99
N ASN A 3 30.26 26.33 -16.81
CA ASN A 3 30.79 25.00 -16.51
C ASN A 3 29.62 24.01 -16.63
N ASN A 4 29.77 22.99 -17.46
CA ASN A 4 28.83 21.88 -17.49
C ASN A 4 29.02 21.09 -16.20
N ILE A 5 28.24 21.44 -15.17
CA ILE A 5 28.22 20.69 -13.91
C ILE A 5 27.37 19.44 -14.17
N ILE A 6 28.04 18.29 -14.27
CA ILE A 6 27.38 16.99 -14.34
C ILE A 6 26.99 16.61 -12.91
N ARG A 7 25.71 16.29 -12.70
CA ARG A 7 25.15 15.95 -11.39
C ARG A 7 24.72 14.50 -11.37
N GLU A 8 25.04 13.80 -10.29
CA GLU A 8 24.52 12.45 -10.09
C GLU A 8 23.12 12.55 -9.51
N LYS A 9 22.16 11.82 -10.09
CA LYS A 9 20.80 11.66 -9.57
C LYS A 9 20.51 10.19 -9.41
N ARG A 10 20.16 9.79 -8.19
CA ARG A 10 19.68 8.45 -7.89
C ARG A 10 18.24 8.50 -7.40
N ARG A 11 17.48 7.46 -7.74
CA ARG A 11 16.09 7.30 -7.36
C ARG A 11 15.87 5.88 -6.87
N LEU A 12 15.36 5.77 -5.65
CA LEU A 12 14.89 4.52 -5.06
C LEU A 12 13.37 4.55 -5.05
N VAL A 13 12.76 3.61 -5.78
CA VAL A 13 11.33 3.35 -5.72
C VAL A 13 11.09 2.28 -4.67
N PHE A 14 10.05 2.44 -3.85
CA PHE A 14 9.70 1.45 -2.83
C PHE A 14 8.18 1.24 -2.78
N ASN A 15 7.78 -0.01 -2.64
CA ASN A 15 6.41 -0.47 -2.63
C ASN A 15 6.22 -1.55 -1.57
N PHE A 16 4.97 -1.86 -1.26
CA PHE A 16 4.52 -2.84 -0.27
C PHE A 16 5.10 -2.62 1.13
N LYS A 17 5.20 -1.35 1.54
CA LYS A 17 5.68 -0.95 2.86
C LYS A 17 4.56 -0.36 3.70
N ARG A 18 4.60 -0.63 5.01
CA ARG A 18 3.83 0.08 6.02
C ARG A 18 4.71 1.16 6.62
N ILE A 19 4.29 2.39 6.45
CA ILE A 19 5.01 3.57 6.91
C ILE A 19 4.28 4.11 8.13
N THR A 20 4.95 4.01 9.28
CA THR A 20 4.45 4.54 10.55
C THR A 20 4.94 5.98 10.77
N PRO A 21 4.34 6.75 11.69
CA PRO A 21 4.80 8.08 12.05
C PRO A 21 6.29 8.11 12.43
N LYS A 22 6.77 7.06 13.10
CA LYS A 22 8.18 6.89 13.45
C LYS A 22 9.08 6.89 12.20
N ILE A 23 8.73 6.12 11.17
CA ILE A 23 9.51 6.07 9.92
C ILE A 23 9.55 7.45 9.24
N ILE A 24 8.43 8.17 9.22
CA ILE A 24 8.34 9.51 8.65
C ILE A 24 9.26 10.47 9.42
N ARG A 25 9.23 10.42 10.76
CA ARG A 25 10.13 11.19 11.63
C ARG A 25 11.59 10.86 11.35
N ASP A 26 11.94 9.57 11.29
CA ASP A 26 13.32 9.11 11.04
C ASP A 26 13.85 9.61 9.68
N LEU A 27 13.03 9.56 8.62
CA LEU A 27 13.39 10.11 7.30
C LEU A 27 13.60 11.62 7.36
N SER A 28 12.70 12.35 8.03
CA SER A 28 12.83 13.81 8.18
C SER A 28 14.09 14.19 8.95
N ASN A 29 14.48 13.41 9.96
CA ASN A 29 15.67 13.64 10.77
C ASN A 29 16.96 13.52 9.95
N ILE A 30 17.02 12.62 8.96
CA ILE A 30 18.16 12.55 8.04
C ILE A 30 18.29 13.85 7.23
N ILE A 31 17.17 14.41 6.76
CA ILE A 31 17.17 15.67 6.01
C ILE A 31 17.63 16.82 6.92
N GLU A 32 17.13 16.90 8.14
CA GLU A 32 17.53 17.91 9.13
C GLU A 32 19.02 17.82 9.51
N GLN A 33 19.57 16.60 9.60
CA GLN A 33 21.01 16.40 9.82
C GLN A 33 21.85 16.97 8.67
N GLU A 34 21.40 16.83 7.42
CA GLU A 34 22.08 17.42 6.26
C GLU A 34 21.99 18.95 6.24
N ILE A 35 20.88 19.53 6.70
CA ILE A 35 20.76 20.99 6.83
C ILE A 35 21.73 21.53 7.90
N LYS A 36 21.81 20.84 9.04
CA LYS A 36 22.73 21.23 10.13
C LYS A 36 24.19 21.11 9.72
N SER A 37 24.54 20.08 8.96
CA SER A 37 25.91 19.90 8.45
C SER A 37 26.29 20.99 7.44
N LEU A 38 25.34 21.42 6.60
CA LEU A 38 25.53 22.56 5.69
C LEU A 38 25.72 23.87 6.45
N SER A 39 24.86 24.17 7.42
CA SER A 39 24.93 25.41 8.20
C SER A 39 26.24 25.57 8.98
N THR A 40 26.91 24.45 9.30
CA THR A 40 28.18 24.44 10.02
C THR A 40 29.38 24.67 9.09
N ASN A 41 29.31 24.20 7.85
CA ASN A 41 30.44 24.21 6.92
C ASN A 41 30.38 25.35 5.90
N GLU A 42 29.18 25.79 5.49
CA GLU A 42 28.99 26.73 4.39
C GLU A 42 27.75 27.63 4.61
N THR A 43 27.84 28.91 4.24
CA THR A 43 26.68 29.83 4.23
C THR A 43 25.86 29.66 2.95
N ILE A 44 25.52 28.41 2.59
CA ILE A 44 24.70 28.14 1.42
C ILE A 44 23.22 28.25 1.81
N ASP A 45 22.53 29.20 1.17
CA ASP A 45 21.07 29.30 1.26
C ASP A 45 20.42 27.97 0.82
N HIS A 46 19.44 27.51 1.58
CA HIS A 46 18.70 26.29 1.29
C HIS A 46 17.20 26.53 1.40
N TYR A 47 16.44 25.63 0.79
CA TYR A 47 14.99 25.60 0.87
C TYR A 47 14.56 24.22 1.35
N ILE A 48 13.63 24.21 2.29
CA ILE A 48 13.01 23.00 2.80
C ILE A 48 11.50 23.16 2.85
N ILE A 49 10.81 22.12 2.40
CA ILE A 49 9.35 22.04 2.41
C ILE A 49 8.97 20.63 2.84
N TYR A 50 8.27 20.56 3.97
CA TYR A 50 7.54 19.40 4.43
C TYR A 50 6.06 19.62 4.17
N SER A 51 5.41 18.68 3.49
CA SER A 51 4.00 18.77 3.13
C SER A 51 3.27 17.48 3.47
N VAL A 52 2.07 17.63 4.01
CA VAL A 52 1.18 16.55 4.44
C VAL A 52 -0.21 16.81 3.90
N ASP A 53 -0.71 15.90 3.06
CA ASP A 53 -2.11 15.91 2.62
C ASP A 53 -2.91 14.88 3.41
N ALA A 54 -3.92 15.34 4.12
CA ALA A 54 -4.86 14.49 4.82
C ALA A 54 -5.98 13.98 3.89
N THR A 55 -6.63 12.90 4.31
CA THR A 55 -7.74 12.26 3.58
C THR A 55 -9.02 13.10 3.54
N ASP A 56 -9.13 14.12 4.40
CA ASP A 56 -10.22 15.10 4.47
C ASP A 56 -10.03 16.28 3.51
N ASN A 57 -9.12 16.17 2.55
CA ASN A 57 -8.73 17.20 1.58
C ASN A 57 -8.10 18.46 2.21
N THR A 58 -7.60 18.36 3.45
CA THR A 58 -6.75 19.42 4.02
C THR A 58 -5.28 19.13 3.73
N SER A 59 -4.51 20.19 3.52
CA SER A 59 -3.07 20.14 3.26
C SER A 59 -2.35 21.07 4.20
N PHE A 60 -1.20 20.62 4.70
CA PHE A 60 -0.37 21.35 5.65
C PHE A 60 1.06 21.40 5.14
N GLU A 61 1.69 22.57 5.24
CA GLU A 61 3.07 22.78 4.83
C GLU A 61 3.87 23.42 5.96
N SER A 62 5.14 23.03 6.08
CA SER A 62 6.06 23.52 7.08
C SER A 62 7.48 23.54 6.54
N GLN A 63 8.30 24.46 7.04
CA GLN A 63 9.75 24.48 6.78
C GLN A 63 10.53 23.73 7.88
N SER A 64 9.84 23.22 8.90
CA SER A 64 10.41 22.46 10.01
C SER A 64 9.81 21.07 10.07
N ASN A 65 10.62 20.07 10.44
CA ASN A 65 10.17 18.70 10.68
C ASN A 65 9.18 18.56 11.86
N GLU A 66 8.93 19.65 12.61
CA GLU A 66 7.96 19.72 13.70
C GLU A 66 6.55 19.26 13.29
N ILE A 67 6.16 19.42 12.02
CA ILE A 67 4.89 18.92 11.48
C ILE A 67 4.71 17.39 11.65
N PHE A 68 5.80 16.65 11.87
CA PHE A 68 5.82 15.21 12.08
C PHE A 68 5.99 14.79 13.55
N THR A 69 6.08 15.74 14.49
CA THR A 69 6.26 15.44 15.92
C THR A 69 5.00 14.85 16.56
N GLU A 70 5.16 14.30 17.76
CA GLU A 70 4.06 13.67 18.50
C GLU A 70 2.94 14.68 18.78
N ASN A 71 1.69 14.21 18.73
CA ASN A 71 0.47 15.01 18.84
C ASN A 71 0.21 16.01 17.70
N GLN A 72 0.96 15.95 16.59
CA GLN A 72 0.73 16.81 15.43
C GLN A 72 -0.18 16.17 14.37
N ILE A 73 -0.15 16.71 13.14
CA ILE A 73 -1.01 16.33 12.01
C ILE A 73 -0.95 14.83 11.71
N ILE A 74 0.24 14.23 11.77
CA ILE A 74 0.45 12.80 11.46
C ILE A 74 -0.24 11.85 12.45
N GLU A 75 -0.40 12.26 13.70
CA GLU A 75 -1.02 11.43 14.75
C GLU A 75 -2.51 11.77 14.95
N SER A 76 -2.92 12.99 14.60
CA SER A 76 -4.31 13.44 14.72
C SER A 76 -5.19 13.14 13.51
N ARG A 77 -4.60 13.04 12.30
CA ARG A 77 -5.36 12.83 11.05
C ARG A 77 -4.82 11.66 10.24
N VAL A 78 -5.71 11.05 9.45
CA VAL A 78 -5.33 10.03 8.46
C VAL A 78 -4.77 10.75 7.23
N VAL A 79 -3.48 10.56 7.02
CA VAL A 79 -2.68 11.15 5.95
C VAL A 79 -2.74 10.29 4.69
N ARG A 80 -2.97 10.96 3.55
CA ARG A 80 -2.92 10.37 2.21
C ARG A 80 -1.55 10.54 1.56
N LYS A 81 -0.88 11.68 1.76
CA LYS A 81 0.40 11.98 1.10
C LYS A 81 1.34 12.68 2.06
N VAL A 82 2.62 12.33 2.00
CA VAL A 82 3.72 13.01 2.66
C VAL A 82 4.79 13.32 1.62
N VAL A 83 5.22 14.57 1.59
CA VAL A 83 6.31 15.05 0.74
C VAL A 83 7.33 15.76 1.61
N MET A 84 8.60 15.42 1.41
CA MET A 84 9.72 16.13 1.99
C MET A 84 10.64 16.56 0.85
N ARG A 85 10.93 17.83 0.77
CA ARG A 85 11.81 18.40 -0.25
C ARG A 85 12.85 19.26 0.41
N PHE A 86 14.10 19.01 0.07
CA PHE A 86 15.23 19.81 0.46
C PHE A 86 16.06 20.09 -0.78
N TYR A 87 16.41 21.34 -1.02
CA TYR A 87 17.36 21.69 -2.07
C TYR A 87 18.13 22.95 -1.72
N THR A 88 19.40 23.00 -2.12
CA THR A 88 20.24 24.19 -1.99
C THR A 88 19.96 25.16 -3.14
N LYS A 89 20.13 26.46 -2.91
CA LYS A 89 19.82 27.51 -3.89
C LYS A 89 20.73 27.48 -5.13
N ASP A 90 21.95 27.01 -4.95
CA ASP A 90 22.91 26.72 -6.04
C ASP A 90 22.56 25.44 -6.81
N ASN A 91 21.55 24.69 -6.35
CA ASN A 91 21.19 23.36 -6.82
C ASN A 91 22.32 22.34 -6.69
N SER A 92 23.30 22.48 -5.80
CA SER A 92 24.35 21.46 -5.63
C SER A 92 23.84 20.21 -4.91
N LYS A 93 22.81 20.32 -4.07
CA LYS A 93 22.22 19.21 -3.30
C LYS A 93 20.70 19.26 -3.37
N ASN A 94 20.07 18.10 -3.54
CA ASN A 94 18.61 17.97 -3.53
C ASN A 94 18.21 16.57 -3.03
N ILE A 95 17.21 16.54 -2.15
CA ILE A 95 16.59 15.35 -1.57
C ILE A 95 15.08 15.52 -1.71
N GLU A 96 14.42 14.54 -2.30
CA GLU A 96 12.97 14.46 -2.39
C GLU A 96 12.51 13.10 -1.88
N VAL A 97 11.61 13.10 -0.91
CA VAL A 97 10.94 11.90 -0.41
C VAL A 97 9.46 12.10 -0.64
N GLN A 98 8.85 11.19 -1.40
CA GLN A 98 7.41 11.18 -1.64
C GLN A 98 6.83 9.84 -1.23
N MET A 99 5.81 9.90 -0.38
CA MET A 99 5.02 8.76 0.06
C MET A 99 3.54 9.07 -0.15
N VAL A 100 2.85 8.21 -0.88
CA VAL A 100 1.43 8.34 -1.20
C VAL A 100 0.72 7.04 -0.89
N HIS A 101 -0.33 7.15 -0.09
CA HIS A 101 -1.29 6.07 0.16
C HIS A 101 -2.19 5.93 -1.08
N LEU A 102 -1.72 5.20 -2.08
CA LEU A 102 -2.44 4.91 -3.31
C LEU A 102 -2.79 3.43 -3.43
N ILE A 103 -4.04 3.19 -3.82
CA ILE A 103 -4.58 1.86 -4.07
C ILE A 103 -4.03 1.27 -5.38
N ASN A 104 -3.69 2.13 -6.35
CA ASN A 104 -3.17 1.72 -7.64
C ASN A 104 -1.65 1.60 -7.58
N ASP A 105 -1.13 0.51 -8.16
CA ASP A 105 0.29 0.17 -8.22
C ASP A 105 1.01 0.93 -9.33
N GLU A 106 0.68 2.22 -9.51
CA GLU A 106 1.51 3.10 -10.32
C GLU A 106 2.81 3.35 -9.55
N ASN A 107 3.71 2.40 -9.72
CA ASN A 107 4.97 2.17 -9.01
C ASN A 107 5.93 3.37 -8.98
N SER A 108 5.58 4.53 -9.55
CA SER A 108 6.45 5.69 -9.61
C SER A 108 6.17 6.74 -8.54
N GLU A 109 5.04 6.69 -7.84
CA GLU A 109 4.66 7.77 -6.92
C GLU A 109 5.35 7.71 -5.55
N ASN A 110 5.80 6.53 -5.13
CA ASN A 110 6.51 6.32 -3.87
C ASN A 110 8.02 6.21 -4.14
N PHE A 111 8.77 7.26 -3.78
CA PHE A 111 10.18 7.29 -4.08
C PHE A 111 11.00 8.17 -3.12
N ILE A 112 12.29 7.85 -3.06
CA ILE A 112 13.34 8.72 -2.56
C ILE A 112 14.21 9.09 -3.75
N SER A 113 14.40 10.37 -4.00
CA SER A 113 15.35 10.87 -4.99
C SER A 113 16.40 11.72 -4.29
N VAL A 114 17.67 11.41 -4.56
CA VAL A 114 18.80 12.19 -4.07
C VAL A 114 19.62 12.58 -5.29
N SER A 115 19.98 13.86 -5.37
CA SER A 115 20.82 14.37 -6.45
C SER A 115 21.80 15.40 -5.96
N GLY A 116 23.04 15.33 -6.42
CA GLY A 116 24.04 16.33 -6.10
C GLY A 116 25.33 16.19 -6.90
N ASP A 117 26.27 17.08 -6.60
CA ASP A 117 27.53 17.21 -7.33
C ASP A 117 28.57 16.18 -6.87
N GLU A 118 28.44 15.69 -5.64
CA GLU A 118 29.33 14.70 -5.04
C GLU A 118 28.70 13.30 -4.98
N PRO A 119 29.21 12.33 -5.78
CA PRO A 119 28.72 10.95 -5.78
C PRO A 119 28.69 10.27 -4.41
N ASN A 120 29.72 10.52 -3.59
CA ASN A 120 29.84 9.92 -2.27
C ASN A 120 28.74 10.42 -1.33
N TRP A 121 28.41 11.72 -1.39
CA TRP A 121 27.30 12.29 -0.63
C TRP A 121 25.95 11.72 -1.07
N VAL A 122 25.72 11.66 -2.39
CA VAL A 122 24.47 11.09 -2.96
C VAL A 122 24.28 9.65 -2.47
N ASN A 123 25.32 8.83 -2.51
CA ASN A 123 25.29 7.45 -2.04
C ASN A 123 25.09 7.33 -0.54
N GLY A 124 25.79 8.15 0.25
CA GLY A 124 25.68 8.13 1.71
C GLY A 124 24.29 8.53 2.21
N VAL A 125 23.68 9.56 1.63
CA VAL A 125 22.31 9.98 1.96
C VAL A 125 21.29 8.95 1.51
N LEU A 126 21.39 8.47 0.26
CA LEU A 126 20.44 7.48 -0.26
C LEU A 126 20.51 6.17 0.53
N SER A 127 21.70 5.74 0.94
CA SER A 127 21.88 4.52 1.75
C SER A 127 21.18 4.65 3.10
N ARG A 128 21.37 5.76 3.81
CA ARG A 128 20.69 6.02 5.10
C ARG A 128 19.16 6.06 4.97
N LEU A 129 18.65 6.75 3.95
CA LEU A 129 17.21 6.80 3.69
C LEU A 129 16.64 5.43 3.28
N SER A 130 17.38 4.68 2.45
CA SER A 130 17.02 3.33 2.02
C SER A 130 16.96 2.36 3.19
N GLU A 131 17.93 2.42 4.10
CA GLU A 131 17.97 1.59 5.30
C GLU A 131 16.71 1.77 6.16
N ILE A 132 16.29 3.03 6.39
CA ILE A 132 15.05 3.34 7.13
C ILE A 132 13.83 2.71 6.45
N ILE A 133 13.69 2.86 5.14
CA ILE A 133 12.57 2.27 4.38
C ILE A 133 12.63 0.73 4.35
N ASN A 134 13.81 0.15 4.24
CA ASN A 134 13.98 -1.30 4.20
C ASN A 134 13.61 -1.93 5.55
N ASN A 135 13.91 -1.24 6.65
CA ASN A 135 13.54 -1.63 8.01
C ASN A 135 12.04 -1.42 8.32
N ALA A 136 11.31 -0.67 7.49
CA ALA A 136 9.86 -0.55 7.63
C ALA A 136 9.15 -1.89 7.39
N GLU A 137 8.08 -2.15 8.15
CA GLU A 137 7.32 -3.41 8.09
C GLU A 137 6.80 -3.64 6.67
N ASN A 138 6.98 -4.86 6.16
CA ASN A 138 6.43 -5.24 4.86
C ASN A 138 4.91 -5.42 4.98
N GLN A 139 4.18 -4.90 3.99
CA GLN A 139 2.79 -5.27 3.83
C GLN A 139 2.68 -6.75 3.42
N SER A 140 1.58 -7.38 3.82
CA SER A 140 1.29 -8.75 3.42
C SER A 140 1.12 -8.82 1.91
N LYS A 141 1.94 -9.64 1.24
CA LYS A 141 1.82 -9.98 -0.20
C LYS A 141 0.67 -10.96 -0.50
N PHE A 142 -0.31 -11.06 0.40
CA PHE A 142 -1.46 -11.95 0.21
C PHE A 142 -2.22 -11.64 -1.08
N LYS A 143 -2.35 -10.34 -1.41
CA LYS A 143 -2.92 -9.86 -2.67
C LYS A 143 -2.20 -10.50 -3.87
N ASP A 144 -0.89 -10.35 -3.96
CA ASP A 144 -0.14 -10.70 -5.18
C ASP A 144 -0.01 -12.20 -5.42
N ARG A 145 -0.01 -13.02 -4.35
CA ARG A 145 0.28 -14.45 -4.48
C ARG A 145 -0.96 -15.33 -4.47
N PHE A 146 -1.99 -15.01 -3.68
CA PHE A 146 -3.06 -15.96 -3.39
C PHE A 146 -4.47 -15.46 -3.69
N SER A 147 -4.69 -14.15 -3.85
CA SER A 147 -6.05 -13.61 -4.02
C SER A 147 -6.78 -14.21 -5.24
N GLY A 148 -6.11 -14.29 -6.40
CA GLY A 148 -6.69 -14.88 -7.61
C GLY A 148 -7.04 -16.36 -7.45
N TRP A 149 -6.11 -17.16 -6.92
CA TRP A 149 -6.34 -18.59 -6.69
C TRP A 149 -7.47 -18.87 -5.72
N ILE A 150 -7.54 -18.11 -4.63
CA ILE A 150 -8.58 -18.25 -3.61
C ILE A 150 -9.95 -17.89 -4.20
N ILE A 151 -10.04 -16.78 -4.95
CA ILE A 151 -11.30 -16.37 -5.59
C ILE A 151 -11.74 -17.39 -6.63
N SER A 152 -10.82 -17.89 -7.45
CA SER A 152 -11.10 -18.98 -8.40
C SER A 152 -11.57 -20.25 -7.70
N ALA A 153 -10.95 -20.60 -6.57
CA ALA A 153 -11.38 -21.76 -5.77
C ALA A 153 -12.79 -21.57 -5.21
N VAL A 154 -13.12 -20.41 -4.64
CA VAL A 154 -14.49 -20.10 -4.17
C VAL A 154 -15.48 -20.18 -5.33
N PHE A 155 -15.14 -19.61 -6.49
CA PHE A 155 -15.98 -19.65 -7.68
C PHE A 155 -16.26 -21.08 -8.14
N VAL A 156 -15.23 -21.93 -8.24
CA VAL A 156 -15.38 -23.33 -8.62
C VAL A 156 -16.21 -24.10 -7.61
N LEU A 157 -15.89 -23.98 -6.31
CA LEU A 157 -16.60 -24.69 -5.25
C LEU A 157 -18.07 -24.30 -5.17
N PHE A 158 -18.38 -23.00 -5.31
CA PHE A 158 -19.75 -22.50 -5.35
C PHE A 158 -20.53 -23.11 -6.53
N ASN A 159 -19.94 -23.15 -7.73
CA ASN A 159 -20.61 -23.73 -8.89
C ASN A 159 -20.78 -25.25 -8.77
N VAL A 160 -19.81 -25.98 -8.20
CA VAL A 160 -19.92 -27.42 -7.96
C VAL A 160 -21.07 -27.74 -7.01
N GLU A 161 -21.15 -27.05 -5.86
CA GLU A 161 -22.24 -27.25 -4.90
C GLU A 161 -23.59 -26.83 -5.48
N TYR A 162 -23.62 -25.74 -6.25
CA TYR A 162 -24.82 -25.33 -6.97
C TYR A 162 -25.32 -26.41 -7.94
N PHE A 163 -24.46 -26.95 -8.79
CA PHE A 163 -24.85 -28.01 -9.74
C PHE A 163 -25.26 -29.30 -9.04
N ARG A 164 -24.64 -29.65 -7.91
CA ARG A 164 -25.04 -30.78 -7.07
C ARG A 164 -26.47 -30.60 -6.55
N LEU A 165 -26.82 -29.42 -6.04
CA LEU A 165 -28.16 -29.10 -5.54
C LEU A 165 -29.20 -29.09 -6.67
N VAL A 166 -28.89 -28.46 -7.80
CA VAL A 166 -29.80 -28.40 -8.97
C VAL A 166 -30.01 -29.77 -9.60
N HIS A 167 -28.98 -30.63 -9.65
CA HIS A 167 -29.14 -31.99 -10.18
C HIS A 167 -30.07 -32.86 -9.29
N PHE A 168 -30.16 -32.54 -7.99
CA PHE A 168 -31.05 -33.24 -7.07
C PHE A 168 -32.52 -32.87 -7.27
N GLU A 169 -32.80 -31.62 -7.67
CA GLU A 169 -34.15 -31.18 -8.03
C GLU A 169 -34.39 -31.38 -9.53
N LYS A 170 -35.08 -32.46 -9.91
CA LYS A 170 -35.57 -32.68 -11.29
C LYS A 170 -36.57 -31.58 -11.68
N THR A 171 -36.07 -30.43 -12.12
CA THR A 171 -36.92 -29.33 -12.60
C THR A 171 -37.73 -29.77 -13.82
N GLN A 172 -39.06 -29.70 -13.73
CA GLN A 172 -39.98 -30.10 -14.81
C GLN A 172 -40.00 -29.12 -16.01
N TYR A 173 -39.29 -27.99 -15.93
CA TYR A 173 -39.29 -26.94 -16.96
C TYR A 173 -37.90 -26.78 -17.61
N GLU A 174 -37.76 -27.21 -18.87
CA GLU A 174 -36.48 -27.24 -19.59
C GLU A 174 -35.85 -25.84 -19.82
N LEU A 175 -36.67 -24.82 -20.13
CA LEU A 175 -36.18 -23.46 -20.36
C LEU A 175 -35.62 -22.83 -19.08
N LEU A 176 -36.35 -22.95 -17.96
CA LEU A 176 -35.91 -22.41 -16.67
C LEU A 176 -34.65 -23.13 -16.20
N ALA A 177 -34.60 -24.46 -16.32
CA ALA A 177 -33.41 -25.24 -15.99
C ALA A 177 -32.18 -24.76 -16.81
N THR A 178 -32.35 -24.51 -18.11
CA THR A 178 -31.27 -24.00 -18.98
C THR A 178 -30.81 -22.61 -18.55
N LEU A 179 -31.74 -21.70 -18.24
CA LEU A 179 -31.42 -20.36 -17.73
C LEU A 179 -30.68 -20.41 -16.40
N TYR A 180 -31.04 -21.33 -15.50
CA TYR A 180 -30.36 -21.53 -14.23
C TYR A 180 -28.96 -22.12 -14.38
N VAL A 181 -28.77 -23.09 -15.29
CA VAL A 181 -27.48 -23.74 -15.57
C VAL A 181 -26.47 -22.75 -16.14
N ILE A 182 -26.91 -21.79 -16.96
CA ILE A 182 -26.03 -20.81 -17.61
C ILE A 182 -25.93 -19.51 -16.79
N GLY A 183 -27.06 -19.02 -16.28
CA GLY A 183 -27.16 -17.72 -15.62
C GLY A 183 -26.38 -17.66 -14.30
N VAL A 184 -26.44 -18.71 -13.49
CA VAL A 184 -25.76 -18.73 -12.17
C VAL A 184 -24.23 -18.73 -12.30
N PRO A 185 -23.60 -19.50 -13.21
CA PRO A 185 -22.17 -19.36 -13.49
C PRO A 185 -21.76 -17.95 -13.94
N ILE A 186 -22.54 -17.30 -14.80
CA ILE A 186 -22.25 -15.94 -15.25
C ILE A 186 -22.34 -14.93 -14.09
N LEU A 187 -23.39 -15.03 -13.27
CA LEU A 187 -23.57 -14.18 -12.10
C LEU A 187 -22.47 -14.40 -11.06
N SER A 188 -22.12 -15.64 -10.79
CA SER A 188 -21.05 -15.97 -9.84
C SER A 188 -19.68 -15.54 -10.35
N ALA A 189 -19.41 -15.62 -11.65
CA ALA A 189 -18.17 -15.09 -12.24
C ALA A 189 -18.11 -13.58 -12.10
N SER A 190 -19.21 -12.87 -12.42
CA SER A 190 -19.32 -11.42 -12.25
C SER A 190 -19.10 -10.99 -10.80
N ALA A 191 -19.69 -11.72 -9.84
CA ALA A 191 -19.49 -11.50 -8.41
C ALA A 191 -18.03 -11.76 -7.99
N ALA A 192 -17.39 -12.81 -8.52
CA ALA A 192 -15.99 -13.13 -8.25
C ALA A 192 -15.04 -12.03 -8.75
N PHE A 193 -15.27 -11.50 -9.96
CA PHE A 193 -14.51 -10.36 -10.49
C PHE A 193 -14.72 -9.09 -9.63
N GLY A 194 -15.96 -8.81 -9.23
CA GLY A 194 -16.25 -7.69 -8.32
C GLY A 194 -15.56 -7.84 -6.96
N LEU A 195 -15.56 -9.04 -6.40
CA LEU A 195 -14.86 -9.36 -5.16
C LEU A 195 -13.34 -9.22 -5.31
N HIS A 196 -12.77 -9.66 -6.43
CA HIS A 196 -11.35 -9.50 -6.73
C HIS A 196 -10.96 -8.02 -6.74
N ALA A 197 -11.65 -7.20 -7.53
CA ALA A 197 -11.40 -5.77 -7.59
C ALA A 197 -11.60 -5.10 -6.22
N TYR A 198 -12.54 -5.56 -5.41
CA TYR A 198 -12.73 -5.06 -4.04
C TYR A 198 -11.55 -5.44 -3.13
N ILE A 199 -11.08 -6.68 -3.18
CA ILE A 199 -9.91 -7.15 -2.44
C ILE A 199 -8.68 -6.35 -2.84
N GLU A 200 -8.45 -6.11 -4.13
CA GLU A 200 -7.30 -5.31 -4.59
C GLU A 200 -7.27 -3.90 -3.99
N LYS A 201 -8.45 -3.32 -3.74
CA LYS A 201 -8.58 -1.99 -3.11
C LYS A 201 -8.19 -1.94 -1.64
N LEU A 202 -8.05 -3.08 -0.97
CA LEU A 202 -7.73 -3.16 0.46
C LEU A 202 -6.22 -3.18 0.75
N TRP A 203 -5.39 -3.41 -0.26
CA TRP A 203 -3.93 -3.45 -0.15
C TRP A 203 -3.29 -2.40 -1.06
N PRO A 204 -3.11 -1.16 -0.56
CA PRO A 204 -2.42 -0.10 -1.28
C PRO A 204 -0.92 -0.39 -1.42
N SER A 205 -0.27 0.18 -2.43
CA SER A 205 1.16 -0.05 -2.67
C SER A 205 2.01 0.43 -1.48
N VAL A 206 1.72 1.60 -0.92
CA VAL A 206 2.28 2.05 0.35
C VAL A 206 1.14 2.38 1.31
N GLU A 207 1.27 1.91 2.56
CA GLU A 207 0.25 2.09 3.59
C GLU A 207 0.80 3.06 4.64
N LEU A 208 0.28 4.28 4.63
CA LEU A 208 0.54 5.27 5.67
C LEU A 208 -0.33 4.95 6.90
N GLN A 209 0.29 4.45 7.98
CA GLN A 209 -0.40 4.14 9.24
C GLN A 209 -0.42 5.36 10.16
N THR A 210 -1.13 6.40 9.72
CA THR A 210 -1.23 7.70 10.41
C THR A 210 -2.60 7.89 11.04
N GLY A 211 -2.70 8.81 11.98
CA GLY A 211 -3.93 9.09 12.72
C GLY A 211 -4.31 8.00 13.74
N PRO A 212 -5.40 8.21 14.48
CA PRO A 212 -5.94 7.22 15.41
C PRO A 212 -6.34 5.91 14.71
N GLU A 213 -6.10 4.78 15.37
CA GLU A 213 -6.32 3.43 14.81
C GLU A 213 -7.77 3.23 14.32
N TYR A 214 -8.75 3.79 15.03
CA TYR A 214 -10.17 3.67 14.68
C TYR A 214 -10.53 4.37 13.35
N LEU A 215 -9.71 5.31 12.89
CA LEU A 215 -9.88 5.98 11.58
C LEU A 215 -9.19 5.23 10.43
N GLN A 216 -8.38 4.21 10.71
CA GLN A 216 -7.68 3.42 9.69
C GLN A 216 -8.62 2.39 9.04
N LEU A 217 -9.52 2.89 8.19
CA LEU A 217 -10.57 2.09 7.53
C LEU A 217 -10.04 0.88 6.77
N ALA A 218 -8.86 0.97 6.16
CA ALA A 218 -8.25 -0.14 5.42
C ALA A 218 -7.97 -1.35 6.33
N THR A 219 -7.41 -1.12 7.52
CA THR A 219 -7.15 -2.17 8.51
C THR A 219 -8.43 -2.85 8.96
N LYS A 220 -9.46 -2.06 9.29
CA LYS A 220 -10.78 -2.58 9.69
C LYS A 220 -11.42 -3.41 8.57
N LYS A 221 -11.40 -2.92 7.33
CA LYS A 221 -11.95 -3.64 6.18
C LYS A 221 -11.20 -4.95 5.91
N ARG A 222 -9.87 -4.99 6.02
CA ARG A 222 -9.09 -6.24 5.89
C ARG A 222 -9.43 -7.25 6.98
N ASN A 223 -9.61 -6.82 8.22
CA ASN A 223 -10.03 -7.72 9.29
C ASN A 223 -11.45 -8.27 9.05
N ASN A 224 -12.39 -7.43 8.61
CA ASN A 224 -13.73 -7.89 8.22
C ASN A 224 -13.66 -8.88 7.05
N MET A 225 -12.78 -8.64 6.07
CA MET A 225 -12.56 -9.56 4.96
C MET A 225 -12.03 -10.92 5.45
N LYS A 226 -11.08 -10.94 6.39
CA LYS A 226 -10.61 -12.20 6.99
C LYS A 226 -11.76 -12.98 7.62
N TRP A 227 -12.65 -12.30 8.35
CA TRP A 227 -13.84 -12.92 8.95
C TRP A 227 -14.83 -13.45 7.90
N LEU A 228 -15.10 -12.67 6.85
CA LEU A 228 -15.95 -13.07 5.74
C LEU A 228 -15.39 -14.34 5.06
N MET A 229 -14.10 -14.31 4.74
CA MET A 229 -13.41 -15.45 4.13
C MET A 229 -13.43 -16.66 5.04
N ALA A 230 -13.15 -16.51 6.35
CA ALA A 230 -13.25 -17.62 7.30
C ALA A 230 -14.66 -18.21 7.35
N THR A 231 -15.69 -17.37 7.33
CA THR A 231 -17.10 -17.80 7.37
C THR A 231 -17.51 -18.59 6.13
N ILE A 232 -16.92 -18.29 4.96
CA ILE A 232 -17.19 -19.02 3.72
C ILE A 232 -16.33 -20.30 3.63
N PHE A 233 -15.03 -20.18 3.89
CA PHE A 233 -14.08 -21.29 3.70
C PHE A 233 -14.22 -22.37 4.77
N PHE A 234 -14.50 -22.00 6.02
CA PHE A 234 -14.51 -22.96 7.11
C PHE A 234 -15.63 -24.01 6.97
N PRO A 235 -16.89 -23.66 6.65
CA PRO A 235 -17.93 -24.66 6.39
C PRO A 235 -17.61 -25.57 5.20
N ILE A 236 -17.05 -25.03 4.11
CA ILE A 236 -16.69 -25.82 2.93
C ILE A 236 -15.58 -26.82 3.28
N LEU A 237 -14.56 -26.37 3.99
CA LEU A 237 -13.47 -27.23 4.45
C LEU A 237 -13.97 -28.33 5.38
N LEU A 238 -14.88 -28.02 6.31
CA LEU A 238 -15.53 -29.01 7.17
C LEU A 238 -16.37 -30.03 6.38
N ALA A 239 -17.11 -29.58 5.37
CA ALA A 239 -17.90 -30.47 4.51
C ALA A 239 -17.00 -31.46 3.74
N ILE A 240 -15.89 -30.98 3.18
CA ILE A 240 -14.90 -31.84 2.51
C ILE A 240 -14.30 -32.86 3.47
N ILE A 241 -13.90 -32.44 4.68
CA ILE A 241 -13.36 -33.35 5.70
C ILE A 241 -14.40 -34.41 6.07
N TYR A 242 -15.66 -34.00 6.27
CA TYR A 242 -16.75 -34.92 6.59
C TYR A 242 -16.96 -35.97 5.48
N ASP A 243 -17.00 -35.56 4.22
CA ASP A 243 -17.21 -36.47 3.09
C ASP A 243 -16.04 -37.46 2.94
N VAL A 244 -14.79 -37.02 3.14
CA VAL A 244 -13.60 -37.89 3.11
C VAL A 244 -13.66 -38.94 4.22
N VAL A 245 -13.93 -38.52 5.47
CA VAL A 245 -14.04 -39.44 6.61
C VAL A 245 -15.17 -40.45 6.37
N LYS A 246 -16.32 -39.98 5.89
CA LYS A 246 -17.47 -40.83 5.59
C LYS A 246 -17.19 -41.86 4.48
N SER A 247 -16.42 -41.50 3.46
CA SER A 247 -16.05 -42.43 2.38
C SER A 247 -15.03 -43.50 2.77
N SER A 248 -14.29 -43.27 3.86
CA SER A 248 -13.27 -44.19 4.37
C SER A 248 -13.81 -45.23 5.35
N LEU A 249 -15.04 -45.04 5.81
CA LEU A 249 -15.80 -45.93 6.68
C LEU A 249 -16.73 -46.83 5.85
#